data_AF-A0A415RYL6-F1
#
_entry.id   AF-A0A415RYL6-F1
#
_cell.length_a   1.000
_cell.length_b   1.000
_cell.length_c   1.000
_cell.angle_alpha   90.00
_cell.angle_beta   90.00
_cell.angle_gamma   90.00
#
_symmetry.space_group_name_H-M   'P 1'
#
loop_
_entity.id
_entity.type
_entity.pdbx_description
1 polymer ?
#
loop_
_entity_poly.entity_id
_entity_poly.type
_entity_poly.pdbx_seq_one_letter_code
_entity_poly.pdbx_strand_id
1 'polypeptide(L)'
;MEEYTREQIQRADDTDLYVFLSGRGEQFKRCGKEYRWLRHDSVMINKNEWYRFSQNKGGHAIDFMKEFYGFSFAEAVKELLGEEGAGETNRRTGKEDAGRQKVCPIPLPGLELPERNESCEIARKYLIEQRKLSEQLVDQMIAKGDIYESKNYHNVVFVGRDKEQNPRYTAMRGTDENRYRGEARGSEKAYGFGHIGTDEKLFVFESPIDLLSYITAVPEEWEMHSYISLGGLSEKAMKRMYTEYPHIHSIYLCLDNDEPGNERCRQFVSLIPEELSVYRLEPVKKDWNECLVAEVPVENMAKQMCWRDAREKPVPVMKMSEVEETVVQWLWYPFIPFGKVTLIQGNPGKGKTWLAMAIAAYCTNGKELPNALPIEPFNVLYQTAEDGIADTIKPRLAKCGADMTRVRFINEEEKQLSMTDDRIEKAIRQNNVRLMIMDPIQAYLGSIDIAAAVRSILFVEKVEKEKEQDIRVVYQQKDSLAKKENPVAFSLGEEGLKWLGEYDISIEDLLMGKAGTKKETKLEKAQKLILELLTKRKVMCLEELEAELLAYGISSRTGRDARKQLENRLSYDWCQGRKTVALITE
;
A
#
# COMPACT_ATOMS: atom_id res chain seq x y z
N MET A 1 -38.94 12.46 -50.65
CA MET A 1 -37.91 13.48 -50.38
C MET A 1 -37.68 14.19 -51.69
N GLU A 2 -37.65 15.52 -51.68
CA GLU A 2 -37.18 16.30 -52.82
C GLU A 2 -35.74 15.84 -53.13
N GLU A 3 -35.52 15.26 -54.32
CA GLU A 3 -34.19 14.79 -54.73
C GLU A 3 -33.52 15.92 -55.52
N TYR A 4 -32.43 16.46 -54.97
CA TYR A 4 -31.59 17.46 -55.62
C TYR A 4 -30.55 16.76 -56.50
N THR A 5 -30.29 17.28 -57.69
CA THR A 5 -29.25 16.73 -58.57
C THR A 5 -27.85 16.94 -57.96
N ARG A 6 -26.86 16.13 -58.36
CA ARG A 6 -25.47 16.30 -57.91
C ARG A 6 -24.91 17.69 -58.24
N GLU A 7 -25.34 18.26 -59.36
CA GLU A 7 -24.97 19.61 -59.79
C GLU A 7 -25.58 20.69 -58.89
N GLN A 8 -26.83 20.51 -58.46
CA GLN A 8 -27.46 21.40 -57.47
C GLN A 8 -26.75 21.32 -56.11
N ILE A 9 -26.40 20.12 -55.65
CA ILE A 9 -25.69 19.96 -54.38
C ILE A 9 -24.32 20.64 -54.43
N GLN A 10 -23.57 20.46 -55.51
CA GLN A 10 -22.26 21.08 -55.68
C GLN A 10 -22.35 22.62 -55.72
N ARG A 11 -23.33 23.16 -56.48
CA ARG A 11 -23.58 24.60 -56.53
C ARG A 11 -23.94 25.17 -55.16
N ALA A 12 -24.73 24.46 -54.37
CA ALA A 12 -25.09 24.88 -53.03
C ALA A 12 -23.85 24.91 -52.11
N ASP A 13 -23.00 23.88 -52.17
CA ASP A 13 -21.76 23.83 -51.37
C ASP A 13 -20.68 24.82 -51.80
N ASP A 14 -20.70 25.27 -53.06
CA ASP A 14 -19.80 26.30 -53.61
C ASP A 14 -20.26 27.73 -53.33
N THR A 15 -21.39 27.91 -52.62
CA THR A 15 -21.92 29.24 -52.27
C THR A 15 -20.95 29.99 -51.35
N ASP A 16 -20.58 31.22 -51.72
CA ASP A 16 -19.75 32.07 -50.87
C ASP A 16 -20.52 32.49 -49.61
N LEU A 17 -20.14 31.92 -48.46
CA LEU A 17 -20.76 32.12 -47.16
C LEU A 17 -20.64 33.56 -46.68
N TYR A 18 -19.52 34.23 -46.97
CA TYR A 18 -19.36 35.63 -46.56
C TYR A 18 -20.38 36.52 -47.29
N VAL A 19 -20.51 36.36 -48.62
CA VAL A 19 -21.46 37.14 -49.42
C VAL A 19 -22.90 36.82 -49.01
N PHE A 20 -23.21 35.53 -48.88
CA PHE A 20 -24.55 35.05 -48.53
C PHE A 20 -25.02 35.55 -47.16
N LEU A 21 -24.17 35.46 -46.12
CA LEU A 21 -24.51 35.86 -44.77
C LEU A 21 -24.49 37.39 -44.58
N SER A 22 -23.55 38.09 -45.23
CA SER A 22 -23.52 39.56 -45.20
C SER A 22 -24.78 40.15 -45.83
N GLY A 23 -25.32 39.52 -46.89
CA GLY A 23 -26.60 39.89 -47.51
C GLY A 23 -27.81 39.73 -46.57
N ARG A 24 -27.69 38.94 -45.50
CA ARG A 24 -28.70 38.72 -44.46
C ARG A 24 -28.50 39.60 -43.22
N GLY A 25 -27.55 40.53 -43.26
CA GLY A 25 -27.26 41.45 -42.16
C GLY A 25 -26.32 40.90 -41.09
N GLU A 26 -25.68 39.74 -41.32
CA GLU A 26 -24.66 39.20 -40.42
C GLU A 26 -23.37 40.03 -40.52
N GLN A 27 -22.72 40.26 -39.38
CA GLN A 27 -21.53 41.12 -39.30
C GLN A 27 -20.23 40.32 -39.24
N PHE A 28 -19.22 40.79 -39.96
CA PHE A 28 -17.93 40.13 -40.07
C PHE A 28 -16.78 41.11 -39.84
N LYS A 29 -15.69 40.62 -39.25
CA LYS A 29 -14.41 41.32 -39.14
C LYS A 29 -13.39 40.68 -40.07
N ARG A 30 -12.83 41.47 -40.98
CA ARG A 30 -11.80 40.99 -41.92
C ARG A 30 -10.49 40.70 -41.18
N CYS A 31 -9.95 39.51 -41.40
CA CYS A 31 -8.72 39.00 -40.79
C CYS A 31 -7.84 38.40 -41.92
N GLY A 32 -7.10 39.25 -42.63
CA GLY A 32 -6.30 38.82 -43.79
C GLY A 32 -7.16 38.44 -45.00
N LYS A 33 -7.05 37.17 -45.43
CA LYS A 33 -7.85 36.58 -46.54
C LYS A 33 -9.19 36.01 -46.08
N GLU A 34 -9.42 35.92 -44.77
CA GLU A 34 -10.58 35.29 -44.15
C GLU A 34 -11.43 36.32 -43.39
N TYR A 35 -12.65 35.93 -43.06
CA TYR A 35 -13.60 36.75 -42.31
C TYR A 35 -13.97 36.05 -41.01
N ARG A 36 -13.82 36.75 -39.88
CA ARG A 36 -14.33 36.28 -38.59
C ARG A 36 -15.79 36.68 -38.46
N TRP A 37 -16.66 35.72 -38.17
CA TRP A 37 -18.07 35.99 -37.91
C TRP A 37 -18.26 36.57 -36.51
N LEU A 38 -18.81 37.78 -36.38
CA LEU A 38 -18.93 38.45 -35.08
C LEU A 38 -20.01 37.85 -34.17
N ARG A 39 -20.96 37.10 -34.74
CA ARG A 39 -21.94 36.35 -33.96
C ARG A 39 -21.32 35.15 -33.24
N HIS A 40 -20.16 34.67 -33.71
CA HIS A 40 -19.48 33.53 -33.13
C HIS A 40 -17.95 33.73 -33.14
N ASP A 41 -17.38 34.11 -31.99
CA ASP A 41 -15.99 34.59 -31.84
C ASP A 41 -14.89 33.64 -32.33
N SER A 42 -15.22 32.35 -32.44
CA SER A 42 -14.31 31.28 -32.88
C SER A 42 -14.56 30.76 -34.30
N VAL A 43 -15.42 31.40 -35.11
CA VAL A 43 -15.73 30.96 -36.49
C VAL A 43 -15.06 31.88 -37.50
N MET A 44 -14.22 31.26 -38.34
CA MET A 44 -13.59 31.90 -39.48
C MET A 44 -14.20 31.35 -40.77
N ILE A 45 -14.43 32.23 -41.74
CA ILE A 45 -15.03 31.92 -43.04
C ILE A 45 -14.07 32.36 -44.15
N ASN A 46 -13.87 31.48 -45.13
CA ASN A 46 -13.11 31.74 -46.34
C ASN A 46 -13.90 31.24 -47.55
N LYS A 47 -14.53 32.16 -48.29
CA LYS A 47 -15.46 31.84 -49.37
C LYS A 47 -16.57 30.90 -48.92
N ASN A 48 -16.60 29.67 -49.41
CA ASN A 48 -17.59 28.64 -49.08
C ASN A 48 -17.17 27.73 -47.92
N GLU A 49 -15.97 27.90 -47.38
CA GLU A 49 -15.43 27.10 -46.28
C GLU A 49 -15.54 27.84 -44.96
N TRP A 50 -15.79 27.10 -43.89
CA TRP A 50 -15.78 27.63 -42.53
C TRP A 50 -15.07 26.71 -41.56
N TYR A 51 -14.52 27.31 -40.50
CA TYR A 51 -13.85 26.57 -39.44
C TYR A 51 -14.13 27.17 -38.06
N ARG A 52 -14.54 26.32 -37.12
CA ARG A 52 -14.79 26.66 -35.72
C ARG A 52 -13.67 26.13 -34.83
N PHE A 53 -12.80 27.05 -34.38
CA PHE A 53 -11.61 26.73 -33.58
C PHE A 53 -11.94 26.15 -32.20
N SER A 54 -13.07 26.53 -31.60
CA SER A 54 -13.47 26.05 -30.28
C SER A 54 -13.86 24.56 -30.24
N GLN A 55 -14.26 23.99 -31.39
CA GLN A 55 -14.75 22.60 -31.48
C GLN A 55 -14.00 21.76 -32.51
N ASN A 56 -12.97 22.32 -33.16
CA ASN A 56 -12.17 21.64 -34.18
C ASN A 56 -13.05 21.03 -35.31
N LYS A 57 -14.04 21.81 -35.76
CA LYS A 57 -15.05 21.39 -36.75
C LYS A 57 -15.12 22.42 -37.87
N GLY A 58 -15.27 21.96 -39.10
CA GLY A 58 -15.42 22.80 -40.27
C GLY A 58 -16.15 22.05 -41.38
N GLY A 59 -16.46 22.76 -42.45
CA GLY A 59 -17.19 22.21 -43.59
C GLY A 59 -17.43 23.26 -44.67
N HIS A 60 -18.27 22.90 -45.64
CA HIS A 60 -18.70 23.78 -46.73
C HIS A 60 -20.05 24.46 -46.41
N ALA A 61 -20.63 25.14 -47.40
CA ALA A 61 -21.79 25.99 -47.19
C ALA A 61 -23.03 25.23 -46.69
N ILE A 62 -23.31 24.00 -47.16
CA ILE A 62 -24.45 23.22 -46.68
C ILE A 62 -24.24 22.80 -45.22
N ASP A 63 -23.04 22.35 -44.86
CA ASP A 63 -22.72 21.97 -43.47
C ASP A 63 -22.76 23.16 -42.52
N PHE A 64 -22.44 24.36 -43.01
CA PHE A 64 -22.61 25.59 -42.23
C PHE A 64 -24.07 25.82 -41.86
N MET A 65 -24.97 25.71 -42.84
CA MET A 65 -26.41 25.92 -42.64
C MET A 65 -26.99 24.87 -41.70
N LYS A 66 -26.56 23.62 -41.81
CA LYS A 66 -26.95 22.54 -40.89
C LYS A 66 -26.45 22.83 -39.46
N GLU A 67 -25.21 23.26 -39.31
CA GLU A 67 -24.59 23.45 -37.99
C GLU A 67 -25.13 24.66 -37.23
N PHE A 68 -25.23 25.81 -37.89
CA PHE A 68 -25.54 27.08 -37.20
C PHE A 68 -26.99 27.52 -37.31
N TYR A 69 -27.72 27.04 -38.32
CA TYR A 69 -29.14 27.33 -38.53
C TYR A 69 -30.05 26.12 -38.30
N GLY A 70 -29.48 24.93 -38.06
CA GLY A 70 -30.23 23.72 -37.73
C GLY A 70 -31.06 23.14 -38.88
N PHE A 71 -30.76 23.54 -40.11
CA PHE A 71 -31.50 23.08 -41.29
C PHE A 71 -31.20 21.61 -41.60
N SER A 72 -32.19 20.91 -42.14
CA SER A 72 -31.96 19.62 -42.80
C SER A 72 -31.19 19.83 -44.11
N PHE A 73 -30.66 18.74 -44.67
CA PHE A 73 -29.90 18.81 -45.93
C PHE A 73 -30.72 19.44 -47.08
N ALA A 74 -31.99 19.06 -47.22
CA ALA A 74 -32.87 19.59 -48.26
C ALA A 74 -33.18 21.08 -48.05
N GLU A 75 -33.44 21.50 -46.80
CA GLU A 75 -33.68 22.90 -46.44
C GLU A 75 -32.42 23.75 -46.67
N ALA A 76 -31.23 23.23 -46.35
CA ALA A 76 -29.97 23.92 -46.57
C ALA A 76 -29.72 24.18 -48.07
N VAL A 77 -29.95 23.19 -48.93
CA VAL A 77 -29.78 23.34 -50.39
C VAL A 77 -30.82 24.32 -50.96
N LYS A 78 -32.08 24.21 -50.54
CA LYS A 78 -33.16 25.14 -50.92
C LYS A 78 -32.84 26.58 -50.51
N GLU A 79 -32.32 26.77 -49.30
CA GLU A 79 -32.04 28.09 -48.75
C GLU A 79 -30.81 28.75 -49.39
N LEU A 80 -29.80 27.97 -49.76
CA LEU A 80 -28.58 28.46 -50.41
C LEU A 80 -28.81 28.82 -51.88
N LEU A 81 -29.66 28.08 -52.59
CA LEU A 81 -29.90 28.27 -54.03
C LEU A 81 -31.21 28.99 -54.37
N GLY A 82 -32.21 28.97 -53.49
CA GLY A 82 -33.55 29.49 -53.75
C GLY A 82 -34.37 28.67 -54.76
N GLU A 83 -33.92 27.47 -55.13
CA GLU A 83 -34.53 26.56 -56.11
C GLU A 83 -35.19 25.35 -55.42
N GLU A 84 -36.34 24.87 -55.89
CA GLU A 84 -36.92 23.59 -55.48
C GLU A 84 -36.34 22.41 -56.29
N GLY A 85 -36.20 21.24 -55.67
CA GLY A 85 -35.57 20.07 -56.28
C GLY A 85 -36.26 19.60 -57.57
N ALA A 86 -35.49 19.49 -58.66
CA ALA A 86 -35.96 18.98 -59.94
C ALA A 86 -35.90 17.45 -59.93
N GLY A 87 -37.06 16.80 -59.78
CA GLY A 87 -37.16 15.35 -59.78
C GLY A 87 -36.84 14.76 -61.15
N GLU A 88 -35.76 13.98 -61.24
CA GLU A 88 -35.57 13.03 -62.34
C GLU A 88 -35.01 11.70 -61.82
N THR A 89 -35.81 10.66 -62.05
CA THR A 89 -35.66 9.31 -61.51
C THR A 89 -34.50 8.54 -62.14
N ASN A 90 -33.68 7.88 -61.31
CA ASN A 90 -33.17 6.55 -61.67
C ASN A 90 -33.02 5.64 -60.45
N ARG A 91 -33.74 4.51 -60.51
CA ARG A 91 -33.96 3.53 -59.45
C ARG A 91 -32.79 2.53 -59.29
N ARG A 92 -32.42 2.30 -58.02
CA ARG A 92 -32.02 1.04 -57.34
C ARG A 92 -30.73 0.35 -57.83
N THR A 93 -29.85 -0.13 -56.95
CA THR A 93 -30.14 -1.19 -55.96
C THR A 93 -29.42 -1.01 -54.62
N GLY A 94 -30.11 -1.43 -53.56
CA GLY A 94 -29.58 -1.52 -52.22
C GLY A 94 -28.53 -2.62 -52.05
N LYS A 95 -27.58 -2.34 -51.17
CA LYS A 95 -26.94 -3.31 -50.29
C LYS A 95 -26.70 -2.61 -48.97
N GLU A 96 -27.28 -3.21 -47.93
CA GLU A 96 -26.80 -3.06 -46.56
C GLU A 96 -25.31 -3.42 -46.56
N ASP A 97 -24.46 -2.52 -46.10
CA ASP A 97 -23.14 -2.90 -45.61
C ASP A 97 -22.74 -2.00 -44.45
N ALA A 98 -22.44 -2.69 -43.35
CA ALA A 98 -21.81 -2.17 -42.17
C ALA A 98 -20.49 -1.47 -42.56
N GLY A 99 -20.37 -0.22 -42.17
CA GLY A 99 -19.15 0.54 -42.39
C GLY A 99 -19.42 2.01 -42.18
N ARG A 100 -19.24 2.48 -40.93
CA ARG A 100 -18.89 3.89 -40.71
C ARG A 100 -17.70 4.17 -41.62
N GLN A 101 -17.96 4.82 -42.74
CA GLN A 101 -16.94 5.39 -43.59
C GLN A 101 -16.16 6.34 -42.68
N LYS A 102 -14.94 5.93 -42.32
CA LYS A 102 -13.95 6.83 -41.76
C LYS A 102 -13.91 8.00 -42.73
N VAL A 103 -14.41 9.15 -42.30
CA VAL A 103 -14.07 10.42 -42.91
C VAL A 103 -12.55 10.43 -42.93
N CYS A 104 -11.96 10.31 -44.11
CA CYS A 104 -10.53 10.45 -44.28
C CYS A 104 -10.17 11.81 -43.69
N PRO A 105 -9.31 11.88 -42.65
CA PRO A 105 -8.89 13.17 -42.15
C PRO A 105 -8.21 13.90 -43.31
N ILE A 106 -8.74 15.07 -43.66
CA ILE A 106 -8.08 16.03 -44.52
C ILE A 106 -6.63 16.14 -43.99
N PRO A 107 -5.60 15.94 -44.82
CA PRO A 107 -4.21 16.06 -44.36
C PRO A 107 -4.04 17.41 -43.67
N LEU A 108 -3.57 17.38 -42.42
CA LEU A 108 -3.15 18.61 -41.74
C LEU A 108 -2.15 19.32 -42.65
N PRO A 109 -2.31 20.63 -42.93
CA PRO A 109 -1.30 21.37 -43.69
C PRO A 109 0.04 21.20 -42.96
N GLY A 110 1.07 20.78 -43.70
CA GLY A 110 2.41 20.59 -43.15
C GLY A 110 2.89 21.86 -42.46
N LEU A 111 3.66 21.70 -41.37
CA LEU A 111 4.19 22.81 -40.59
C LEU A 111 4.99 23.77 -41.48
N GLU A 112 4.56 25.04 -41.54
CA GLU A 112 5.28 26.10 -42.26
C GLU A 112 6.27 26.78 -41.29
N LEU A 113 7.54 26.39 -41.34
CA LEU A 113 8.59 26.99 -40.50
C LEU A 113 8.95 28.41 -40.99
N PRO A 114 9.05 29.41 -40.09
CA PRO A 114 9.62 30.70 -40.43
C PRO A 114 11.04 30.58 -41.01
N GLU A 115 11.37 31.42 -42.00
CA GLU A 115 12.72 31.45 -42.56
C GLU A 115 13.73 31.84 -41.48
N ARG A 116 14.81 31.07 -41.37
CA ARG A 116 15.84 31.26 -40.34
C ARG A 116 16.78 32.41 -40.71
N ASN A 117 17.10 33.25 -39.73
CA ASN A 117 18.26 34.14 -39.76
C ASN A 117 19.50 33.38 -39.29
N GLU A 118 20.57 33.40 -40.08
CA GLU A 118 21.80 32.66 -39.78
C GLU A 118 22.54 33.20 -38.55
N SER A 119 22.50 34.51 -38.31
CA SER A 119 23.24 35.15 -37.21
C SER A 119 22.63 34.82 -35.83
N CYS A 120 21.30 34.79 -35.72
CA CYS A 120 20.58 34.60 -34.45
C CYS A 120 20.97 35.58 -33.31
N GLU A 121 21.74 36.64 -33.59
CA GLU A 121 22.28 37.55 -32.57
C GLU A 121 21.20 38.27 -31.77
N ILE A 122 20.11 38.71 -32.41
CA ILE A 122 19.06 39.50 -31.76
C ILE A 122 18.25 38.60 -30.82
N ALA A 123 17.87 37.40 -31.29
CA ALA A 123 17.18 36.42 -30.47
C ALA A 123 18.03 35.98 -29.29
N ARG A 124 19.32 35.68 -29.53
CA ARG A 124 20.27 35.30 -28.48
C ARG A 124 20.44 36.40 -27.43
N LYS A 125 20.68 37.63 -27.87
CA LYS A 125 20.82 38.80 -26.99
C LYS A 125 19.57 39.01 -26.15
N TYR A 126 18.38 38.91 -26.74
CA TYR A 126 17.11 39.00 -26.03
C TYR A 126 16.98 37.95 -24.93
N LEU A 127 17.27 36.68 -25.23
CA LEU A 127 17.14 35.57 -24.28
C LEU A 127 18.12 35.70 -23.10
N ILE A 128 19.34 36.14 -23.35
CA ILE A 128 20.36 36.27 -22.30
C ILE A 128 20.18 37.58 -21.52
N GLU A 129 20.18 38.72 -22.20
CA GLU A 129 20.25 40.03 -21.51
C GLU A 129 18.91 40.42 -20.89
N GLN A 130 17.80 40.19 -21.59
CA GLN A 130 16.46 40.59 -21.13
C GLN A 130 15.77 39.48 -20.34
N ARG A 131 15.87 38.22 -20.80
CA ARG A 131 15.22 37.08 -20.15
C ARG A 131 16.08 36.37 -19.10
N LYS A 132 17.36 36.77 -18.96
CA LYS A 132 18.30 36.24 -17.97
C LYS A 132 18.55 34.73 -18.06
N LEU A 133 18.33 34.14 -19.24
CA LEU A 133 18.58 32.73 -19.47
C LEU A 133 20.08 32.44 -19.55
N SER A 134 20.48 31.23 -19.16
CA SER A 134 21.88 30.79 -19.25
C SER A 134 22.38 30.84 -20.69
N GLU A 135 23.51 31.51 -20.89
CA GLU A 135 24.18 31.63 -22.19
C GLU A 135 24.50 30.25 -22.79
N GLN A 136 25.04 29.34 -21.98
CA GLN A 136 25.36 27.98 -22.39
C GLN A 136 24.12 27.21 -22.86
N LEU A 137 23.00 27.33 -22.13
CA LEU A 137 21.75 26.65 -22.47
C LEU A 137 21.16 27.19 -23.78
N VAL A 138 21.14 28.51 -23.94
CA VAL A 138 20.64 29.16 -25.16
C VAL A 138 21.48 28.75 -26.37
N ASP A 139 22.80 28.76 -26.24
CA ASP A 139 23.71 28.37 -27.32
C ASP A 139 23.55 26.90 -27.71
N GLN A 140 23.41 26.00 -26.72
CA GLN A 140 23.14 24.58 -26.95
C GLN A 140 21.84 24.38 -27.76
N MET A 141 20.78 25.10 -27.42
CA MET A 141 19.48 25.00 -28.10
C MET A 141 19.52 25.60 -29.52
N ILE A 142 20.28 26.68 -29.73
CA ILE A 142 20.49 27.28 -31.06
C ILE A 142 21.31 26.35 -31.96
N ALA A 143 22.38 25.76 -31.42
CA ALA A 143 23.23 24.81 -32.14
C ALA A 143 22.45 23.57 -32.57
N LYS A 144 21.56 23.06 -31.69
CA LYS A 144 20.65 21.95 -32.00
C LYS A 144 19.54 22.32 -32.99
N GLY A 145 19.29 23.62 -33.18
CA GLY A 145 18.22 24.14 -34.02
C GLY A 145 16.83 24.00 -33.39
N ASP A 146 16.76 23.87 -32.07
CA ASP A 146 15.52 23.89 -31.31
C ASP A 146 15.07 25.33 -31.01
N ILE A 147 16.03 26.28 -31.03
CA ILE A 147 15.77 27.72 -31.00
C ILE A 147 16.44 28.37 -32.22
N TYR A 148 15.77 29.29 -32.88
CA TYR A 148 16.40 30.14 -33.90
C TYR A 148 15.67 31.48 -34.03
N GLU A 149 16.28 32.41 -34.76
CA GLU A 149 15.72 33.72 -35.05
C GLU A 149 15.02 33.74 -36.40
N SER A 150 13.81 34.32 -36.49
CA SER A 150 13.13 34.49 -37.77
C SER A 150 13.71 35.67 -38.57
N LYS A 151 13.92 35.47 -39.88
CA LYS A 151 14.60 36.43 -40.76
C LYS A 151 13.91 37.79 -40.90
N ASN A 152 12.58 37.80 -41.02
CA ASN A 152 11.83 39.01 -41.37
C ASN A 152 11.41 39.84 -40.15
N TYR A 153 11.26 39.21 -38.98
CA TYR A 153 10.69 39.85 -37.79
C TYR A 153 11.58 39.72 -36.56
N HIS A 154 12.73 39.03 -36.67
CA HIS A 154 13.66 38.79 -35.58
C HIS A 154 13.00 38.17 -34.35
N ASN A 155 11.94 37.39 -34.53
CA ASN A 155 11.27 36.67 -33.45
C ASN A 155 12.13 35.48 -33.02
N VAL A 156 12.11 35.17 -31.73
CA VAL A 156 12.60 33.88 -31.23
C VAL A 156 11.60 32.80 -31.63
N VAL A 157 12.06 31.78 -32.34
CA VAL A 157 11.28 30.60 -32.72
C VAL A 157 11.74 29.42 -31.88
N PHE A 158 10.80 28.81 -31.15
CA PHE A 158 11.00 27.60 -30.37
C PHE A 158 10.38 26.42 -31.11
N VAL A 159 11.17 25.41 -31.45
CA VAL A 159 10.76 24.27 -32.26
C VAL A 159 10.47 23.08 -31.37
N GLY A 160 9.29 22.49 -31.53
CA GLY A 160 8.95 21.23 -30.91
C GLY A 160 8.93 20.09 -31.93
N ARG A 161 9.44 18.93 -31.52
CA ARG A 161 9.78 17.80 -32.42
C ARG A 161 9.09 16.49 -32.02
N ASP A 162 8.93 15.60 -33.00
CA ASP A 162 8.55 14.20 -32.78
C ASP A 162 9.75 13.32 -32.38
N LYS A 163 9.52 12.01 -32.20
CA LYS A 163 10.57 11.06 -31.79
C LYS A 163 11.67 10.93 -32.84
N GLU A 164 11.32 11.11 -34.11
CA GLU A 164 12.21 11.10 -35.26
C GLU A 164 12.95 12.44 -35.47
N GLN A 165 12.82 13.39 -34.54
CA GLN A 165 13.41 14.73 -34.60
C GLN A 165 12.85 15.64 -35.69
N ASN A 166 11.69 15.33 -36.28
CA ASN A 166 11.04 16.20 -37.24
C ASN A 166 10.31 17.35 -36.52
N PRO A 167 10.42 18.60 -37.00
CA PRO A 167 9.63 19.72 -36.50
C PRO A 167 8.13 19.49 -36.71
N ARG A 168 7.34 19.56 -35.63
CA ARG A 168 5.86 19.42 -35.66
C ARG A 168 5.13 20.62 -35.04
N TYR A 169 5.86 21.46 -34.32
CA TYR A 169 5.31 22.60 -33.62
C TYR A 169 6.30 23.77 -33.61
N THR A 170 5.79 24.99 -33.65
CA THR A 170 6.60 26.18 -33.34
C THR A 170 5.85 27.18 -32.49
N ALA A 171 6.51 27.69 -31.46
CA ALA A 171 6.09 28.89 -30.74
C ALA A 171 7.00 30.05 -31.13
N MET A 172 6.43 31.25 -31.27
CA MET A 172 7.15 32.47 -31.62
C MET A 172 6.99 33.53 -30.55
N ARG A 173 8.10 34.20 -30.23
CA ARG A 173 8.16 35.33 -29.30
C ARG A 173 8.86 36.52 -29.93
N GLY A 174 8.22 37.68 -29.92
CA GLY A 174 8.82 38.94 -30.35
C GLY A 174 9.96 39.38 -29.45
N THR A 175 11.03 39.87 -30.07
CA THR A 175 12.22 40.45 -29.39
C THR A 175 12.11 41.96 -29.22
N ASP A 176 11.09 42.58 -29.82
CA ASP A 176 10.79 44.00 -29.79
C ASP A 176 9.74 44.35 -28.69
N GLU A 177 9.43 45.65 -28.58
CA GLU A 177 8.47 46.17 -27.60
C GLU A 177 7.04 45.67 -27.84
N ASN A 178 6.72 45.22 -29.06
CA ASN A 178 5.40 44.71 -29.43
C ASN A 178 5.10 43.33 -28.82
N ARG A 179 6.09 42.65 -28.22
CA ARG A 179 5.96 41.41 -27.43
C ARG A 179 5.08 40.33 -28.08
N TYR A 180 5.18 40.19 -29.40
CA TYR A 180 4.39 39.22 -30.17
C TYR A 180 4.45 37.82 -29.55
N ARG A 181 3.31 37.13 -29.45
CA ARG A 181 3.21 35.72 -29.03
C ARG A 181 2.32 35.01 -30.05
N GLY A 182 2.81 33.93 -30.64
CA GLY A 182 2.05 33.19 -31.65
C GLY A 182 2.67 31.84 -31.99
N GLU A 183 2.07 31.15 -32.95
CA GLU A 183 2.48 29.83 -33.41
C GLU A 183 2.48 29.83 -34.94
N ALA A 184 3.37 29.05 -35.57
CA ALA A 184 3.35 28.99 -37.02
C ALA A 184 2.20 28.10 -37.51
N ARG A 185 1.81 28.33 -38.76
CA ARG A 185 0.74 27.59 -39.41
C ARG A 185 1.09 26.10 -39.50
N GLY A 186 0.13 25.23 -39.18
CA GLY A 186 0.35 23.78 -39.14
C GLY A 186 0.99 23.27 -37.85
N SER A 187 1.18 24.12 -36.82
CA SER A 187 1.71 23.70 -35.52
C SER A 187 0.77 22.73 -34.80
N GLU A 188 1.30 21.56 -34.45
CA GLU A 188 0.59 20.54 -33.70
C GLU A 188 0.86 20.68 -32.20
N LYS A 189 -0.16 21.10 -31.44
CA LYS A 189 -0.10 21.33 -29.98
C LYS A 189 0.37 20.13 -29.13
N ALA A 190 0.43 18.93 -29.69
CA ALA A 190 0.95 17.74 -29.00
C ALA A 190 2.49 17.73 -28.92
N TYR A 191 3.17 18.47 -29.78
CA TYR A 191 4.63 18.43 -29.92
C TYR A 191 5.27 19.71 -29.40
N GLY A 192 4.85 20.23 -28.25
CA GLY A 192 5.42 21.46 -27.69
C GLY A 192 6.96 21.47 -27.59
N PHE A 193 7.55 22.65 -27.49
CA PHE A 193 9.00 22.78 -27.27
C PHE A 193 9.38 22.15 -25.92
N GLY A 194 10.45 21.36 -25.88
CA GLY A 194 10.82 20.62 -24.67
C GLY A 194 12.03 19.72 -24.86
N HIS A 195 12.32 18.94 -23.82
CA HIS A 195 13.41 17.98 -23.74
C HIS A 195 12.90 16.67 -23.15
N ILE A 196 13.40 15.54 -23.66
CA ILE A 196 13.05 14.21 -23.15
C ILE A 196 14.25 13.67 -22.38
N GLY A 197 14.06 13.47 -21.08
CA GLY A 197 15.07 12.91 -20.19
C GLY A 197 15.04 11.38 -20.14
N THR A 198 15.78 10.83 -19.18
CA THR A 198 15.88 9.40 -18.91
C THR A 198 15.19 8.98 -17.61
N ASP A 199 14.87 9.93 -16.73
CA ASP A 199 14.28 9.68 -15.43
C ASP A 199 12.75 9.72 -15.45
N GLU A 200 12.12 9.50 -14.31
CA GLU A 200 10.66 9.39 -14.19
C GLU A 200 9.90 10.73 -14.11
N LYS A 201 10.59 11.87 -14.16
CA LYS A 201 9.99 13.18 -13.88
C LYS A 201 9.66 13.95 -15.16
N LEU A 202 8.46 14.48 -15.21
CA LEU A 202 7.99 15.39 -16.25
C LEU A 202 7.62 16.75 -15.66
N PHE A 203 8.29 17.81 -16.09
CA PHE A 203 7.94 19.19 -15.74
C PHE A 203 7.19 19.87 -16.89
N VAL A 204 6.01 20.44 -16.59
CA VAL A 204 5.06 20.97 -17.57
C VAL A 204 4.90 22.48 -17.40
N PHE A 205 5.30 23.27 -18.40
CA PHE A 205 5.31 24.74 -18.35
C PHE A 205 4.31 25.35 -19.34
N GLU A 206 3.81 26.55 -19.05
CA GLU A 206 2.93 27.26 -19.99
C GLU A 206 3.67 27.66 -21.28
N SER A 207 4.91 28.13 -21.14
CA SER A 207 5.70 28.68 -22.25
C SER A 207 7.14 28.12 -22.32
N PRO A 208 7.78 28.18 -23.50
CA PRO A 208 9.19 27.82 -23.65
C PRO A 208 10.13 28.65 -22.78
N ILE A 209 9.84 29.93 -22.56
CA ILE A 209 10.70 30.81 -21.77
C ILE A 209 10.65 30.42 -20.29
N ASP A 210 9.49 30.03 -19.78
CA ASP A 210 9.35 29.59 -18.38
C ASP A 210 10.10 28.28 -18.14
N LEU A 211 9.98 27.34 -19.08
CA LEU A 211 10.73 26.09 -19.08
C LEU A 211 12.24 26.35 -19.00
N LEU A 212 12.76 27.20 -19.89
CA LEU A 212 14.19 27.53 -19.90
C LEU A 212 14.61 28.34 -18.67
N SER A 213 13.71 29.15 -18.11
CA SER A 213 13.97 29.93 -16.90
C SER A 213 14.14 29.02 -15.69
N TYR A 214 13.31 27.98 -15.59
CA TYR A 214 13.44 26.96 -14.56
C TYR A 214 14.77 26.18 -14.68
N ILE A 215 15.11 25.71 -15.89
CA ILE A 215 16.38 25.01 -16.13
C ILE A 215 17.58 25.92 -15.82
N THR A 216 17.50 27.21 -16.15
CA THR A 216 18.55 28.18 -15.82
C THR A 216 18.74 28.32 -14.30
N ALA A 217 17.65 28.32 -13.53
CA ALA A 217 17.70 28.40 -12.07
C ALA A 217 18.15 27.09 -11.41
N VAL A 218 17.85 25.94 -12.02
CA VAL A 218 18.17 24.59 -11.50
C VAL A 218 18.93 23.78 -12.55
N PRO A 219 20.22 24.09 -12.79
CA PRO A 219 21.00 23.49 -13.87
C PRO A 219 21.53 22.08 -13.53
N GLU A 220 21.49 21.65 -12.27
CA GLU A 220 21.98 20.33 -11.89
C GLU A 220 21.09 19.22 -12.47
N GLU A 221 21.70 18.30 -13.20
CA GLU A 221 21.07 17.09 -13.76
C GLU A 221 19.81 17.32 -14.61
N TRP A 222 19.61 18.55 -15.11
CA TRP A 222 18.39 18.88 -15.87
C TRP A 222 18.22 17.96 -17.09
N GLU A 223 19.29 17.57 -17.77
CA GLU A 223 19.20 16.67 -18.94
C GLU A 223 18.61 15.28 -18.60
N MET A 224 18.64 14.85 -17.33
CA MET A 224 18.00 13.60 -16.89
C MET A 224 16.47 13.71 -16.85
N HIS A 225 15.93 14.90 -16.66
CA HIS A 225 14.50 15.16 -16.50
C HIS A 225 13.80 15.46 -17.83
N SER A 226 12.51 15.13 -17.92
CA SER A 226 11.68 15.52 -19.06
C SER A 226 11.00 16.87 -18.84
N TYR A 227 10.99 17.72 -19.86
CA TYR A 227 10.38 19.05 -19.83
C TYR A 227 9.52 19.28 -21.06
N ILE A 228 8.36 19.89 -20.88
CA ILE A 228 7.49 20.23 -22.01
C ILE A 228 6.81 21.57 -21.80
N SER A 229 6.81 22.40 -22.83
CA SER A 229 5.99 23.62 -22.88
C SER A 229 4.68 23.35 -23.60
N LEU A 230 3.59 23.92 -23.08
CA LEU A 230 2.24 23.69 -23.61
C LEU A 230 1.86 24.65 -24.74
N GLY A 231 2.57 25.78 -24.87
CA GLY A 231 2.17 26.84 -25.80
C GLY A 231 0.83 27.47 -25.41
N GLY A 232 0.67 27.77 -24.11
CA GLY A 232 -0.59 28.18 -23.48
C GLY A 232 -1.18 27.08 -22.59
N LEU A 233 -2.51 26.92 -22.58
CA LEU A 233 -3.20 26.06 -21.61
C LEU A 233 -3.68 24.70 -22.18
N SER A 234 -3.10 24.26 -23.30
CA SER A 234 -3.49 23.00 -23.96
C SER A 234 -2.93 21.77 -23.21
N GLU A 235 -3.75 20.75 -23.00
CA GLU A 235 -3.33 19.48 -22.39
C GLU A 235 -2.56 18.55 -23.34
N LYS A 236 -2.57 18.82 -24.64
CA LYS A 236 -2.16 17.86 -25.68
C LYS A 236 -0.69 17.46 -25.55
N ALA A 237 0.22 18.41 -25.32
CA ALA A 237 1.64 18.13 -25.18
C ALA A 237 1.93 17.29 -23.92
N MET A 238 1.35 17.66 -22.78
CA MET A 238 1.47 16.89 -21.54
C MET A 238 0.93 15.46 -21.72
N LYS A 239 -0.26 15.30 -22.30
CA LYS A 239 -0.89 14.00 -22.57
C LYS A 239 0.00 13.10 -23.41
N ARG A 240 0.57 13.65 -24.48
CA ARG A 240 1.50 12.92 -25.35
C ARG A 240 2.71 12.41 -24.55
N MET A 241 3.31 13.26 -23.72
CA MET A 241 4.52 12.90 -22.95
C MET A 241 4.32 11.63 -22.11
N TYR A 242 3.35 11.61 -21.20
CA TYR A 242 3.16 10.42 -20.36
C TYR A 242 2.53 9.22 -21.09
N THR A 243 1.95 9.42 -22.28
CA THR A 243 1.44 8.31 -23.11
C THR A 243 2.56 7.66 -23.94
N GLU A 244 3.48 8.45 -24.48
CA GLU A 244 4.54 7.98 -25.36
C GLU A 244 5.81 7.54 -24.62
N TYR A 245 5.98 7.96 -23.37
CA TYR A 245 7.17 7.70 -22.55
C TYR A 245 6.77 7.04 -21.22
N PRO A 246 6.65 5.69 -21.18
CA PRO A 246 6.17 4.95 -20.01
C PRO A 246 7.05 5.02 -18.76
N HIS A 247 8.28 5.54 -18.88
CA HIS A 247 9.15 5.75 -17.73
C HIS A 247 8.70 6.93 -16.86
N ILE A 248 7.85 7.83 -17.38
CA ILE A 248 7.32 8.98 -16.64
C ILE A 248 6.28 8.50 -15.62
N HIS A 249 6.57 8.70 -14.33
CA HIS A 249 5.67 8.37 -13.21
C HIS A 249 5.28 9.58 -12.36
N SER A 250 6.05 10.67 -12.45
CA SER A 250 5.85 11.89 -11.65
C SER A 250 5.70 13.12 -12.54
N ILE A 251 4.55 13.78 -12.46
CA ILE A 251 4.26 15.00 -13.24
C ILE A 251 4.26 16.23 -12.32
N TYR A 252 5.07 17.22 -12.68
CA TYR A 252 5.19 18.52 -12.02
C TYR A 252 4.53 19.59 -12.88
N LEU A 253 3.38 20.09 -12.43
CA LEU A 253 2.65 21.17 -13.07
C LEU A 253 3.27 22.51 -12.69
N CYS A 254 3.88 23.18 -13.65
CA CYS A 254 4.70 24.38 -13.50
C CYS A 254 4.11 25.57 -14.28
N LEU A 255 2.79 25.65 -14.43
CA LEU A 255 2.12 26.76 -15.12
C LEU A 255 2.20 28.06 -14.30
N ASP A 256 1.89 29.18 -14.94
CA ASP A 256 1.85 30.52 -14.36
C ASP A 256 1.01 30.55 -13.07
N ASN A 257 1.43 31.41 -12.14
CA ASN A 257 0.71 31.72 -10.91
C ASN A 257 -0.27 32.86 -11.15
N ASP A 258 -1.26 32.59 -12.00
CA ASP A 258 -2.42 33.43 -12.21
C ASP A 258 -3.71 32.60 -12.14
N GLU A 259 -4.87 33.25 -12.24
CA GLU A 259 -6.16 32.55 -12.13
C GLU A 259 -6.34 31.48 -13.23
N PRO A 260 -6.09 31.77 -14.53
CA PRO A 260 -6.18 30.75 -15.58
C PRO A 260 -5.20 29.58 -15.41
N GLY A 261 -3.93 29.85 -15.08
CA GLY A 261 -2.90 28.82 -14.90
C GLY A 261 -3.21 27.91 -13.72
N ASN A 262 -3.64 28.48 -12.59
CA ASN A 262 -4.00 27.73 -11.40
C ASN A 262 -5.28 26.90 -11.58
N GLU A 263 -6.31 27.46 -12.23
CA GLU A 263 -7.51 26.68 -12.57
C GLU A 263 -7.15 25.53 -13.51
N ARG A 264 -6.32 25.79 -14.52
CA ARG A 264 -5.93 24.76 -15.47
C ARG A 264 -5.12 23.64 -14.82
N CYS A 265 -4.23 23.96 -13.88
CA CYS A 265 -3.53 22.95 -13.09
C CYS A 265 -4.53 22.02 -12.38
N ARG A 266 -5.56 22.56 -11.73
CA ARG A 266 -6.59 21.74 -11.06
C ARG A 266 -7.33 20.83 -12.04
N GLN A 267 -7.66 21.35 -13.22
CA GLN A 267 -8.29 20.56 -14.28
C GLN A 267 -7.38 19.44 -14.80
N PHE A 268 -6.06 19.68 -14.90
CA PHE A 268 -5.10 18.67 -15.32
C PHE A 268 -5.03 17.46 -14.38
N VAL A 269 -5.19 17.65 -13.07
CA VAL A 269 -5.20 16.53 -12.11
C VAL A 269 -6.24 15.48 -12.48
N SER A 270 -7.43 15.92 -12.89
CA SER A 270 -8.53 15.04 -13.29
C SER A 270 -8.30 14.36 -14.65
N LEU A 271 -7.37 14.86 -15.46
CA LEU A 271 -7.04 14.32 -16.79
C LEU A 271 -5.83 13.38 -16.78
N ILE A 272 -4.99 13.48 -15.76
CA ILE A 272 -3.79 12.65 -15.60
C ILE A 272 -4.20 11.29 -14.98
N PRO A 273 -3.80 10.15 -15.57
CA PRO A 273 -4.07 8.80 -15.06
C PRO A 273 -3.76 8.63 -13.57
N GLU A 274 -4.60 7.90 -12.83
CA GLU A 274 -4.51 7.77 -11.37
C GLU A 274 -3.20 7.16 -10.87
N GLU A 275 -2.55 6.36 -11.71
CA GLU A 275 -1.28 5.69 -11.46
C GLU A 275 -0.08 6.65 -11.44
N LEU A 276 -0.26 7.89 -11.94
CA LEU A 276 0.80 8.90 -11.98
C LEU A 276 0.69 9.85 -10.79
N SER A 277 1.84 10.13 -10.20
CA SER A 277 1.98 11.13 -9.13
C SER A 277 1.91 12.54 -9.73
N VAL A 278 1.19 13.45 -9.06
CA VAL A 278 0.98 14.83 -9.53
C VAL A 278 1.39 15.81 -8.45
N TYR A 279 2.30 16.69 -8.83
CA TYR A 279 2.83 17.76 -8.01
C TYR A 279 2.53 19.11 -8.67
N ARG A 280 2.26 20.13 -7.87
CA ARG A 280 2.21 21.53 -8.30
C ARG A 280 3.47 22.22 -7.83
N LEU A 281 4.22 22.78 -8.77
CA LEU A 281 5.27 23.78 -8.49
C LEU A 281 4.73 25.13 -8.90
N GLU A 282 4.28 25.89 -7.90
CA GLU A 282 3.71 27.22 -8.09
C GLU A 282 4.81 28.28 -7.96
N PRO A 283 5.16 29.04 -9.01
CA PRO A 283 6.17 30.08 -8.90
C PRO A 283 5.71 31.18 -7.93
N VAL A 284 6.65 31.76 -7.18
CA VAL A 284 6.34 32.84 -6.21
C VAL A 284 6.00 34.16 -6.89
N LYS A 285 6.48 34.39 -8.11
CA LYS A 285 6.05 35.48 -9.00
C LYS A 285 4.99 34.97 -9.98
N LYS A 286 4.55 35.83 -10.91
CA LYS A 286 3.53 35.46 -11.89
C LYS A 286 3.96 34.28 -12.76
N ASP A 287 5.20 34.28 -13.22
CA ASP A 287 5.77 33.21 -14.04
C ASP A 287 7.22 32.90 -13.64
N TRP A 288 7.82 31.87 -14.23
CA TRP A 288 9.17 31.43 -13.86
C TRP A 288 10.24 32.40 -14.36
N ASN A 289 9.97 33.10 -15.46
CA ASN A 289 10.89 34.12 -15.97
C ASN A 289 10.95 35.33 -15.04
N GLU A 290 9.82 35.77 -14.48
CA GLU A 290 9.78 36.84 -13.48
C GLU A 290 10.54 36.45 -12.20
N CYS A 291 10.42 35.19 -11.75
CA CYS A 291 11.24 34.69 -10.64
C CYS A 291 12.74 34.77 -10.93
N LEU A 292 13.15 34.35 -12.14
CA LEU A 292 14.56 34.35 -12.55
C LEU A 292 15.11 35.78 -12.70
N VAL A 293 14.37 36.66 -13.37
CA VAL A 293 14.76 38.07 -13.58
C VAL A 293 14.84 38.84 -12.26
N ALA A 294 14.00 38.49 -11.29
CA ALA A 294 14.03 39.06 -9.94
C ALA A 294 15.10 38.42 -9.03
N GLU A 295 15.92 37.49 -9.54
CA GLU A 295 16.97 36.79 -8.80
C GLU A 295 16.48 36.12 -7.51
N VAL A 296 15.28 35.55 -7.55
CA VAL A 296 14.70 34.83 -6.40
C VAL A 296 15.56 33.58 -6.11
N PRO A 297 16.02 33.37 -4.86
CA PRO A 297 16.77 32.16 -4.49
C PRO A 297 15.97 30.89 -4.80
N VAL A 298 16.64 29.85 -5.32
CA VAL A 298 16.01 28.60 -5.80
C VAL A 298 15.08 27.97 -4.75
N GLU A 299 15.52 27.91 -3.50
CA GLU A 299 14.74 27.40 -2.36
C GLU A 299 13.41 28.12 -2.11
N ASN A 300 13.30 29.37 -2.59
CA ASN A 300 12.12 30.22 -2.46
C ASN A 300 11.44 30.50 -3.81
N MET A 301 11.91 29.88 -4.90
CA MET A 301 11.43 30.19 -6.25
C MET A 301 10.02 29.66 -6.49
N ALA A 302 9.68 28.53 -5.86
CA ALA A 302 8.38 27.89 -6.01
C ALA A 302 7.89 27.23 -4.72
N LYS A 303 6.57 27.26 -4.54
CA LYS A 303 5.88 26.48 -3.53
C LYS A 303 5.53 25.11 -4.11
N GLN A 304 6.15 24.06 -3.59
CA GLN A 304 5.85 22.69 -3.96
C GLN A 304 4.66 22.15 -3.16
N MET A 305 3.68 21.58 -3.85
CA MET A 305 2.50 20.93 -3.26
C MET A 305 2.31 19.56 -3.90
N CYS A 306 2.18 18.51 -3.08
CA CYS A 306 1.79 17.18 -3.54
C CYS A 306 0.27 17.13 -3.65
N TRP A 307 -0.26 16.95 -4.86
CA TRP A 307 -1.71 16.86 -5.08
C TRP A 307 -2.18 15.40 -5.18
N ARG A 308 -1.34 14.51 -5.72
CA ARG A 308 -1.56 13.06 -5.70
C ARG A 308 -0.23 12.32 -5.61
N ASP A 309 -0.08 11.45 -4.63
CA ASP A 309 1.07 10.55 -4.51
C ASP A 309 0.62 9.14 -4.89
N ALA A 310 1.07 8.67 -6.05
CA ALA A 310 0.74 7.35 -6.57
C ALA A 310 1.85 6.31 -6.28
N ARG A 311 2.91 6.70 -5.55
CA ARG A 311 4.00 5.78 -5.22
C ARG A 311 3.52 4.69 -4.26
N GLU A 312 3.79 3.44 -4.61
CA GLU A 312 3.55 2.32 -3.70
C GLU A 312 4.43 2.45 -2.46
N LYS A 313 3.84 2.28 -1.28
CA LYS A 313 4.60 2.28 -0.03
C LYS A 313 5.48 1.02 -0.01
N PRO A 314 6.80 1.14 0.17
CA PRO A 314 7.67 -0.03 0.21
C PRO A 314 7.27 -0.93 1.38
N VAL A 315 7.11 -2.23 1.09
CA VAL A 315 6.86 -3.24 2.11
C VAL A 315 8.19 -3.56 2.82
N PRO A 316 8.25 -3.52 4.16
CA PRO A 316 9.48 -3.89 4.87
C PRO A 316 9.74 -5.39 4.68
N VAL A 317 10.83 -5.71 3.99
CA VAL A 317 11.30 -7.09 3.76
C VAL A 317 12.70 -7.23 4.36
N MET A 318 12.93 -8.29 5.13
CA MET A 318 14.22 -8.61 5.75
C MET A 318 14.79 -9.89 5.12
N LYS A 319 16.10 -9.97 4.91
CA LYS A 319 16.72 -11.18 4.39
C LYS A 319 16.73 -12.25 5.47
N MET A 320 16.50 -13.51 5.10
CA MET A 320 16.58 -14.61 6.07
C MET A 320 17.97 -14.71 6.73
N SER A 321 19.04 -14.31 6.03
CA SER A 321 20.41 -14.26 6.57
C SER A 321 20.62 -13.22 7.68
N GLU A 322 19.71 -12.25 7.82
CA GLU A 322 19.76 -11.20 8.84
C GLU A 322 18.94 -11.57 10.08
N VAL A 323 18.19 -12.68 10.04
CA VAL A 323 17.37 -13.18 11.15
C VAL A 323 18.22 -14.11 12.02
N GLU A 324 18.43 -13.71 13.28
CA GLU A 324 19.14 -14.56 14.25
C GLU A 324 18.30 -15.79 14.65
N GLU A 325 18.95 -16.96 14.73
CA GLU A 325 18.32 -18.18 15.23
C GLU A 325 18.04 -18.07 16.73
N THR A 326 16.78 -18.24 17.14
CA THR A 326 16.36 -18.19 18.55
C THR A 326 15.80 -19.52 19.03
N VAL A 327 16.20 -19.96 20.22
CA VAL A 327 15.63 -21.14 20.89
C VAL A 327 14.27 -20.81 21.50
N VAL A 328 13.29 -21.69 21.34
CA VAL A 328 11.97 -21.55 21.97
C VAL A 328 12.08 -21.74 23.48
N GLN A 329 11.73 -20.70 24.24
CA GLN A 329 11.61 -20.78 25.70
C GLN A 329 10.21 -21.27 26.09
N TRP A 330 10.12 -22.04 27.17
CA TRP A 330 8.88 -22.67 27.61
C TRP A 330 8.47 -22.21 29.01
N LEU A 331 7.19 -21.89 29.17
CA LEU A 331 6.57 -21.71 30.49
C LEU A 331 6.29 -23.06 31.13
N TRP A 332 5.73 -23.99 30.35
CA TRP A 332 5.41 -25.34 30.78
C TRP A 332 5.72 -26.29 29.63
N TYR A 333 6.85 -26.97 29.66
CA TYR A 333 7.24 -27.87 28.57
C TYR A 333 6.45 -29.20 28.64
N PRO A 334 5.93 -29.74 27.52
CA PRO A 334 5.87 -29.17 26.16
C PRO A 334 4.55 -28.41 25.86
N PHE A 335 3.79 -28.03 26.88
CA PHE A 335 2.42 -27.52 26.73
C PHE A 335 2.32 -26.03 26.37
N ILE A 336 3.15 -25.15 26.94
CA ILE A 336 3.02 -23.69 26.84
C ILE A 336 4.38 -23.04 26.54
N PRO A 337 4.63 -22.58 25.30
CA PRO A 337 5.81 -21.81 24.95
C PRO A 337 5.64 -20.31 25.24
N PHE A 338 6.73 -19.61 25.60
CA PHE A 338 6.71 -18.15 25.75
C PHE A 338 6.56 -17.45 24.39
N GLY A 339 5.90 -16.29 24.38
CA GLY A 339 5.71 -15.46 23.18
C GLY A 339 4.75 -16.05 22.14
N LYS A 340 4.01 -17.11 22.48
CA LYS A 340 3.02 -17.76 21.62
C LYS A 340 1.67 -17.83 22.32
N VAL A 341 0.59 -18.01 21.54
CA VAL A 341 -0.76 -18.18 22.07
C VAL A 341 -1.04 -19.67 22.28
N THR A 342 -1.55 -20.00 23.48
CA THR A 342 -2.04 -21.33 23.85
C THR A 342 -3.54 -21.25 24.16
N LEU A 343 -4.31 -22.21 23.66
CA LEU A 343 -5.75 -22.31 23.91
C LEU A 343 -6.06 -23.49 24.81
N ILE A 344 -6.81 -23.26 25.88
CA ILE A 344 -7.33 -24.32 26.77
C ILE A 344 -8.79 -24.58 26.40
N GLN A 345 -9.10 -25.80 25.94
CA GLN A 345 -10.41 -26.25 25.51
C GLN A 345 -10.91 -27.43 26.37
N GLY A 346 -12.21 -27.72 26.26
CA GLY A 346 -12.87 -28.79 27.01
C GLY A 346 -14.30 -28.40 27.34
N ASN A 347 -15.13 -29.39 27.67
CA ASN A 347 -16.54 -29.14 27.98
C ASN A 347 -16.72 -28.21 29.21
N PRO A 348 -17.86 -27.50 29.34
CA PRO A 348 -18.19 -26.72 30.53
C PRO A 348 -18.05 -27.56 31.82
N GLY A 349 -17.56 -26.96 32.90
CA GLY A 349 -17.40 -27.64 34.20
C GLY A 349 -16.22 -28.63 34.32
N LYS A 350 -15.44 -28.85 33.26
CA LYS A 350 -14.31 -29.82 33.28
C LYS A 350 -13.02 -29.29 33.95
N GLY A 351 -12.99 -28.07 34.47
CA GLY A 351 -11.87 -27.55 35.29
C GLY A 351 -10.82 -26.71 34.54
N LYS A 352 -11.17 -26.11 33.40
CA LYS A 352 -10.29 -25.23 32.60
C LYS A 352 -9.78 -24.01 33.38
N THR A 353 -10.70 -23.28 34.02
CA THR A 353 -10.39 -22.13 34.88
C THR A 353 -9.45 -22.52 36.03
N TRP A 354 -9.66 -23.70 36.63
CA TRP A 354 -8.76 -24.21 37.67
C TRP A 354 -7.35 -24.48 37.16
N LEU A 355 -7.21 -25.07 35.96
CA LEU A 355 -5.91 -25.24 35.31
C LEU A 355 -5.24 -23.88 35.06
N ALA A 356 -5.97 -22.90 34.52
CA ALA A 356 -5.44 -21.56 34.26
C ALA A 356 -4.94 -20.88 35.55
N MET A 357 -5.71 -20.99 36.64
CA MET A 357 -5.34 -20.45 37.95
C MET A 357 -4.15 -21.19 38.58
N ALA A 358 -4.02 -22.51 38.40
CA ALA A 358 -2.85 -23.26 38.85
C ALA A 358 -1.57 -22.82 38.11
N ILE A 359 -1.66 -22.57 36.80
CA ILE A 359 -0.56 -22.00 36.02
C ILE A 359 -0.20 -20.59 36.55
N ALA A 360 -1.19 -19.74 36.83
CA ALA A 360 -0.95 -18.43 37.43
C ALA A 360 -0.28 -18.52 38.80
N ALA A 361 -0.67 -19.50 39.63
CA ALA A 361 -0.06 -19.72 40.94
C ALA A 361 1.40 -20.17 40.85
N TYR A 362 1.73 -21.04 39.90
CA TYR A 362 3.11 -21.40 39.60
C TYR A 362 3.93 -20.19 39.13
N CYS A 363 3.38 -19.37 38.23
CA CYS A 363 4.06 -18.18 37.72
C CYS A 363 4.31 -17.10 38.78
N THR A 364 3.40 -16.96 39.76
CA THR A 364 3.45 -15.88 40.75
C THR A 364 4.14 -16.28 42.06
N ASN A 365 4.14 -17.57 42.41
CA ASN A 365 4.64 -18.03 43.71
C ASN A 365 5.43 -19.37 43.63
N GLY A 366 5.73 -19.88 42.43
CA GLY A 366 6.51 -21.11 42.26
C GLY A 366 5.81 -22.39 42.73
N LYS A 367 4.46 -22.38 42.85
CA LYS A 367 3.67 -23.57 43.19
C LYS A 367 3.94 -24.72 42.22
N GLU A 368 3.88 -25.96 42.71
CA GLU A 368 4.20 -27.12 41.89
C GLU A 368 3.36 -27.18 40.61
N LEU A 369 4.05 -27.33 39.47
CA LEU A 369 3.47 -27.58 38.15
C LEU A 369 4.22 -28.78 37.54
N PRO A 370 3.54 -29.89 37.20
CA PRO A 370 4.21 -31.12 36.77
C PRO A 370 5.10 -30.88 35.55
N ASN A 371 6.31 -31.44 35.55
CA ASN A 371 7.27 -31.33 34.44
C ASN A 371 7.72 -29.90 34.10
N ALA A 372 7.31 -28.89 34.87
CA ALA A 372 7.78 -27.53 34.70
C ALA A 372 9.15 -27.32 35.37
N LEU A 373 10.06 -26.62 34.69
CA LEU A 373 11.35 -26.26 35.26
C LEU A 373 11.16 -25.11 36.26
N PRO A 374 11.93 -25.00 37.34
CA PRO A 374 11.82 -23.84 38.24
C PRO A 374 12.01 -22.52 37.48
N ILE A 375 11.10 -21.56 37.69
CA ILE A 375 11.15 -20.20 37.13
C ILE A 375 11.16 -19.18 38.25
N GLU A 376 11.80 -18.04 38.02
CA GLU A 376 11.65 -16.89 38.92
C GLU A 376 10.21 -16.36 38.83
N PRO A 377 9.54 -16.11 39.97
CA PRO A 377 8.17 -15.65 39.94
C PRO A 377 8.04 -14.27 39.27
N PHE A 378 6.93 -14.04 38.56
CA PHE A 378 6.69 -12.80 37.80
C PHE A 378 5.21 -12.39 37.82
N ASN A 379 4.92 -11.19 37.30
CA ASN A 379 3.57 -10.65 37.26
C ASN A 379 2.71 -11.31 36.17
N VAL A 380 1.47 -11.63 36.51
CA VAL A 380 0.47 -12.26 35.64
C VAL A 380 -0.75 -11.35 35.53
N LEU A 381 -1.25 -11.16 34.32
CA LEU A 381 -2.59 -10.59 34.10
C LEU A 381 -3.62 -11.72 34.01
N TYR A 382 -4.66 -11.66 34.83
CA TYR A 382 -5.80 -12.56 34.76
C TYR A 382 -7.05 -11.74 34.43
N GLN A 383 -7.54 -11.86 33.20
CA GLN A 383 -8.69 -11.12 32.70
C GLN A 383 -9.89 -12.06 32.52
N THR A 384 -11.05 -11.66 33.05
CA THR A 384 -12.30 -12.41 32.90
C THR A 384 -13.48 -11.46 32.72
N ALA A 385 -14.47 -11.89 31.94
CA ALA A 385 -15.72 -11.17 31.69
C ALA A 385 -16.96 -11.91 32.23
N GLU A 386 -16.81 -13.19 32.61
CA GLU A 386 -17.92 -14.04 33.05
C GLU A 386 -18.04 -14.08 34.58
N ASP A 387 -16.92 -14.29 35.26
CA ASP A 387 -16.87 -14.51 36.71
C ASP A 387 -16.51 -13.22 37.46
N GLY A 388 -17.15 -12.99 38.61
CA GLY A 388 -16.83 -11.84 39.46
C GLY A 388 -15.41 -11.92 40.04
N ILE A 389 -14.67 -10.80 39.96
CA ILE A 389 -13.28 -10.74 40.44
C ILE A 389 -13.20 -10.99 41.96
N ALA A 390 -14.08 -10.37 42.73
CA ALA A 390 -14.02 -10.37 44.20
C ALA A 390 -14.54 -11.66 44.84
N ASP A 391 -15.63 -12.22 44.31
CA ASP A 391 -16.36 -13.35 44.89
C ASP A 391 -15.96 -14.72 44.30
N THR A 392 -15.40 -14.73 43.08
CA THR A 392 -15.15 -15.96 42.33
C THR A 392 -13.67 -16.14 41.99
N ILE A 393 -13.07 -15.19 41.28
CA ILE A 393 -11.68 -15.33 40.80
C ILE A 393 -10.67 -15.24 41.94
N LYS A 394 -10.75 -14.19 42.76
CA LYS A 394 -9.80 -13.95 43.86
C LYS A 394 -9.77 -15.11 44.88
N PRO A 395 -10.91 -15.66 45.35
CA PRO A 395 -10.89 -16.81 46.26
C PRO A 395 -10.31 -18.07 45.62
N ARG A 396 -10.60 -18.35 44.34
CA ARG A 396 -10.07 -19.54 43.65
C ARG A 396 -8.57 -19.45 43.40
N LEU A 397 -8.06 -18.27 43.01
CA LEU A 397 -6.62 -18.04 42.90
C LEU A 397 -5.89 -18.20 44.24
N ALA A 398 -6.49 -17.69 45.32
CA ALA A 398 -5.96 -17.87 46.67
C ALA A 398 -5.91 -19.36 47.07
N LYS A 399 -6.94 -20.15 46.73
CA LYS A 399 -6.94 -21.62 46.94
C LYS A 399 -5.83 -22.32 46.14
N CYS A 400 -5.57 -21.90 44.91
CA CYS A 400 -4.42 -22.38 44.14
C CYS A 400 -3.06 -21.89 44.71
N GLY A 401 -3.07 -20.94 45.65
CA GLY A 401 -1.90 -20.40 46.31
C GLY A 401 -1.08 -19.42 45.47
N ALA A 402 -1.75 -18.68 44.57
CA ALA A 402 -1.16 -17.58 43.83
C ALA A 402 -0.79 -16.41 44.74
N ASP A 403 0.31 -15.72 44.42
CA ASP A 403 0.69 -14.47 45.10
C ASP A 403 -0.16 -13.32 44.55
N MET A 404 -1.13 -12.87 45.36
CA MET A 404 -2.08 -11.82 44.98
C MET A 404 -1.40 -10.47 44.69
N THR A 405 -0.16 -10.24 45.12
CA THR A 405 0.58 -9.00 44.81
C THR A 405 1.13 -8.97 43.37
N ARG A 406 1.20 -10.15 42.74
CA ARG A 406 1.71 -10.37 41.37
C ARG A 406 0.61 -10.74 40.38
N VAL A 407 -0.61 -11.01 40.84
CA VAL A 407 -1.78 -11.15 39.96
C VAL A 407 -2.46 -9.80 39.80
N ARG A 408 -2.71 -9.41 38.55
CA ARG A 408 -3.33 -8.13 38.18
C ARG A 408 -4.47 -8.38 37.19
N PHE A 409 -5.37 -7.42 37.05
CA PHE A 409 -6.40 -7.39 35.99
C PHE A 409 -6.57 -5.95 35.50
N ILE A 410 -7.07 -5.77 34.28
CA ILE A 410 -7.39 -4.46 33.73
C ILE A 410 -8.82 -4.12 34.18
N ASN A 411 -9.00 -2.94 34.78
CA ASN A 411 -10.31 -2.46 35.17
C ASN A 411 -11.13 -2.09 33.93
N GLU A 412 -12.32 -2.70 33.79
CA GLU A 412 -13.24 -2.53 32.66
C GLU A 412 -14.47 -1.66 33.01
N GLU A 413 -14.52 -1.05 34.20
CA GLU A 413 -15.64 -0.21 34.67
C GLU A 413 -15.95 0.97 33.74
N GLU A 414 -14.92 1.65 33.23
CA GLU A 414 -15.09 2.78 32.30
C GLU A 414 -15.33 2.34 30.86
N LYS A 415 -14.66 1.26 30.45
CA LYS A 415 -14.67 0.77 29.06
C LYS A 415 -14.32 -0.72 29.00
N GLN A 416 -15.23 -1.50 28.44
CA GLN A 416 -15.02 -2.90 28.08
C GLN A 416 -13.78 -3.08 27.21
N LEU A 417 -13.04 -4.15 27.47
CA LEU A 417 -11.80 -4.46 26.77
C LEU A 417 -12.08 -5.23 25.48
N SER A 418 -11.34 -4.94 24.42
CA SER A 418 -11.30 -5.75 23.20
C SER A 418 -9.87 -6.16 22.90
N MET A 419 -9.69 -7.22 22.10
CA MET A 419 -8.35 -7.68 21.70
C MET A 419 -7.54 -6.64 20.91
N THR A 420 -8.20 -5.62 20.36
CA THR A 420 -7.57 -4.50 19.63
C THR A 420 -7.31 -3.27 20.51
N ASP A 421 -7.57 -3.35 21.82
CA ASP A 421 -7.40 -2.22 22.71
C ASP A 421 -5.93 -2.07 23.15
N ASP A 422 -5.31 -0.93 22.81
CA ASP A 422 -3.94 -0.57 23.18
C ASP A 422 -3.67 -0.63 24.69
N ARG A 423 -4.71 -0.58 25.54
CA ARG A 423 -4.58 -0.75 27.00
C ARG A 423 -3.94 -2.09 27.36
N ILE A 424 -4.16 -3.16 26.58
CA ILE A 424 -3.56 -4.47 26.84
C ILE A 424 -2.02 -4.37 26.76
N GLU A 425 -1.51 -3.81 25.66
CA GLU A 425 -0.07 -3.65 25.47
C GLU A 425 0.54 -2.72 26.52
N LYS A 426 -0.12 -1.59 26.80
CA LYS A 426 0.31 -0.64 27.84
C LYS A 426 0.36 -1.32 29.21
N ALA A 427 -0.67 -2.07 29.58
CA ALA A 427 -0.73 -2.78 30.85
C ALA A 427 0.39 -3.82 30.98
N ILE A 428 0.66 -4.60 29.92
CA ILE A 428 1.74 -5.60 29.92
C ILE A 428 3.11 -4.93 30.14
N ARG A 429 3.41 -3.86 29.38
CA ARG A 429 4.70 -3.15 29.47
C ARG A 429 4.87 -2.45 30.82
N GLN A 430 3.86 -1.70 31.27
CA GLN A 430 3.94 -0.90 32.50
C GLN A 430 3.97 -1.76 33.79
N ASN A 431 3.40 -2.96 33.75
CA ASN A 431 3.34 -3.86 34.90
C ASN A 431 4.34 -5.03 34.82
N ASN A 432 5.23 -5.04 33.82
CA ASN A 432 6.22 -6.11 33.60
C ASN A 432 5.60 -7.53 33.63
N VAL A 433 4.53 -7.70 32.87
CA VAL A 433 3.75 -8.95 32.82
C VAL A 433 4.38 -9.92 31.83
N ARG A 434 4.56 -11.18 32.23
CA ARG A 434 5.11 -12.24 31.35
C ARG A 434 4.09 -13.31 30.95
N LEU A 435 2.88 -13.28 31.53
CA LEU A 435 1.75 -14.13 31.16
C LEU A 435 0.45 -13.34 31.28
N MET A 436 -0.39 -13.41 30.25
CA MET A 436 -1.77 -12.94 30.28
C MET A 436 -2.71 -14.12 30.05
N ILE A 437 -3.68 -14.28 30.94
CA ILE A 437 -4.73 -15.29 30.88
C ILE A 437 -6.04 -14.57 30.61
N MET A 438 -6.79 -15.01 29.60
CA MET A 438 -8.12 -14.51 29.26
C MET A 438 -9.13 -15.65 29.35
N ASP A 439 -10.03 -15.58 30.32
CA ASP A 439 -10.97 -16.66 30.65
C ASP A 439 -12.40 -16.12 30.73
N PRO A 440 -13.24 -16.29 29.70
CA PRO A 440 -12.97 -16.87 28.38
C PRO A 440 -12.42 -15.85 27.37
N ILE A 441 -11.67 -16.33 26.36
CA ILE A 441 -11.16 -15.46 25.28
C ILE A 441 -12.27 -14.95 24.35
N GLN A 442 -13.37 -15.69 24.24
CA GLN A 442 -14.53 -15.36 23.39
C GLN A 442 -15.21 -14.04 23.78
N ALA A 443 -15.11 -13.63 25.05
CA ALA A 443 -15.68 -12.36 25.50
C ALA A 443 -14.94 -11.14 24.92
N TYR A 444 -13.70 -11.31 24.48
CA TYR A 444 -12.82 -10.21 24.03
C TYR A 444 -12.59 -10.20 22.52
N LEU A 445 -13.00 -11.27 21.84
CA LEU A 445 -12.83 -11.46 20.41
C LEU A 445 -14.11 -11.14 19.66
N GLY A 446 -13.97 -10.38 18.57
CA GLY A 446 -15.01 -10.27 17.55
C GLY A 446 -15.14 -11.56 16.72
N SER A 447 -15.74 -11.47 15.53
CA SER A 447 -15.93 -12.60 14.62
C SER A 447 -14.60 -13.08 13.97
N ILE A 448 -13.76 -13.80 14.73
CA ILE A 448 -12.46 -14.31 14.25
C ILE A 448 -12.29 -15.78 14.64
N ASP A 449 -11.80 -16.61 13.72
CA ASP A 449 -11.37 -17.99 13.98
C ASP A 449 -9.94 -18.03 14.54
N ILE A 450 -9.82 -18.36 15.83
CA ILE A 450 -8.56 -18.36 16.59
C ILE A 450 -7.75 -19.65 16.35
N ALA A 451 -8.41 -20.75 15.95
CA ALA A 451 -7.81 -22.09 15.98
C ALA A 451 -6.61 -22.23 15.03
N ALA A 452 -6.62 -21.47 13.93
CA ALA A 452 -5.53 -21.40 12.97
C ALA A 452 -4.27 -20.71 13.54
N ALA A 453 -4.44 -19.68 14.38
CA ALA A 453 -3.33 -18.86 14.90
C ALA A 453 -2.62 -19.48 16.11
N VAL A 454 -3.28 -20.39 16.83
CA VAL A 454 -2.78 -21.00 18.07
C VAL A 454 -1.71 -22.05 17.79
N ARG A 455 -0.64 -22.02 18.61
CA ARG A 455 0.50 -22.95 18.50
C ARG A 455 0.38 -24.18 19.39
N SER A 456 -0.39 -24.09 20.48
CA SER A 456 -0.67 -25.20 21.37
C SER A 456 -2.15 -25.21 21.77
N ILE A 457 -2.81 -26.36 21.61
CA ILE A 457 -4.20 -26.56 22.07
C ILE A 457 -4.20 -27.65 23.14
N LEU A 458 -4.57 -27.26 24.36
CA LEU A 458 -4.69 -28.12 25.53
C LEU A 458 -6.16 -28.47 25.76
N PHE A 459 -6.46 -29.74 25.95
CA PHE A 459 -7.78 -30.21 26.34
C PHE A 459 -7.78 -30.59 27.81
N VAL A 460 -8.84 -30.19 28.52
CA VAL A 460 -9.11 -30.62 29.89
C VAL A 460 -10.40 -31.42 29.91
N GLU A 461 -10.29 -32.69 30.27
CA GLU A 461 -11.44 -33.60 30.36
C GLU A 461 -11.47 -34.35 31.68
N LYS A 462 -12.68 -34.69 32.13
CA LYS A 462 -12.90 -35.44 33.38
C LYS A 462 -12.95 -36.94 33.09
N VAL A 463 -12.31 -37.74 33.94
CA VAL A 463 -12.37 -39.21 33.86
C VAL A 463 -13.67 -39.69 34.53
N GLU A 464 -14.68 -40.06 33.75
CA GLU A 464 -16.04 -40.27 34.27
C GLU A 464 -16.22 -41.55 35.10
N LYS A 465 -15.41 -42.59 34.88
CA LYS A 465 -15.51 -43.87 35.61
C LYS A 465 -14.78 -43.88 36.97
N GLU A 466 -13.99 -42.85 37.27
CA GLU A 466 -13.33 -42.73 38.58
C GLU A 466 -14.31 -42.10 39.57
N LYS A 467 -14.90 -42.93 40.43
CA LYS A 467 -15.95 -42.49 41.38
C LYS A 467 -15.39 -42.04 42.72
N GLU A 468 -14.17 -42.45 43.05
CA GLU A 468 -13.54 -42.13 44.34
C GLU A 468 -12.84 -40.77 44.34
N GLN A 469 -12.35 -40.32 43.18
CA GLN A 469 -11.64 -39.05 43.04
C GLN A 469 -12.09 -38.28 41.80
N ASP A 470 -12.21 -36.95 41.93
CA ASP A 470 -12.64 -36.07 40.84
C ASP A 470 -11.47 -35.74 39.90
N ILE A 471 -11.02 -36.75 39.15
CA ILE A 471 -9.83 -36.70 38.29
C ILE A 471 -10.12 -36.05 36.94
N ARG A 472 -9.23 -35.16 36.53
CA ARG A 472 -9.18 -34.52 35.21
C ARG A 472 -7.83 -34.74 34.58
N VAL A 473 -7.82 -34.85 33.26
CA VAL A 473 -6.62 -35.04 32.45
C VAL A 473 -6.46 -33.86 31.50
N VAL A 474 -5.23 -33.35 31.44
CA VAL A 474 -4.76 -32.35 30.48
C VAL A 474 -3.94 -33.08 29.42
N TYR A 475 -4.35 -32.95 28.16
CA TYR A 475 -3.60 -33.49 27.02
C TYR A 475 -3.52 -32.48 25.89
N GLN A 476 -2.51 -32.65 25.03
CA GLN A 476 -2.24 -31.73 23.93
C GLN A 476 -2.73 -32.32 22.60
N GLN A 477 -3.69 -31.66 21.95
CA GLN A 477 -4.20 -32.15 20.65
C GLN A 477 -3.28 -31.71 19.50
N LYS A 478 -2.83 -30.45 19.55
CA LYS A 478 -1.97 -29.80 18.54
C LYS A 478 -0.73 -29.25 19.23
N ASP A 479 0.44 -29.68 18.75
CA ASP A 479 1.74 -29.08 19.04
C ASP A 479 2.49 -28.96 17.70
N SER A 480 3.01 -27.77 17.42
CA SER A 480 3.83 -27.51 16.21
C SER A 480 5.31 -27.33 16.53
N LEU A 481 5.71 -27.46 17.79
CA LEU A 481 7.01 -27.07 18.33
C LEU A 481 7.71 -28.18 19.12
N ALA A 482 6.99 -29.13 19.73
CA ALA A 482 7.57 -30.22 20.50
C ALA A 482 6.94 -31.59 20.22
N LYS A 483 7.60 -32.65 20.70
CA LYS A 483 7.14 -34.05 20.60
C LYS A 483 6.01 -34.28 21.61
N LYS A 484 4.93 -34.94 21.19
CA LYS A 484 3.79 -35.28 22.07
C LYS A 484 4.25 -36.15 23.26
N GLU A 485 4.08 -35.61 24.47
CA GLU A 485 4.36 -36.27 25.76
C GLU A 485 3.07 -36.84 26.39
N ASN A 486 3.22 -37.56 27.50
CA ASN A 486 2.09 -38.16 28.23
C ASN A 486 1.14 -37.07 28.77
N PRO A 487 -0.18 -37.36 28.83
CA PRO A 487 -1.12 -36.49 29.53
C PRO A 487 -0.74 -36.27 31.00
N VAL A 488 -1.13 -35.13 31.57
CA VAL A 488 -0.94 -34.80 32.98
C VAL A 488 -2.30 -34.76 33.67
N ALA A 489 -2.42 -35.33 34.86
CA ALA A 489 -3.69 -35.35 35.60
C ALA A 489 -3.65 -34.50 36.87
N PHE A 490 -4.83 -34.04 37.27
CA PHE A 490 -5.09 -33.38 38.54
C PHE A 490 -6.46 -33.76 39.10
N SER A 491 -6.63 -33.66 40.41
CA SER A 491 -7.94 -33.76 41.07
C SER A 491 -8.37 -32.39 41.63
N LEU A 492 -9.68 -32.19 41.76
CA LEU A 492 -10.24 -31.04 42.48
C LEU A 492 -10.83 -31.51 43.80
N GLY A 493 -10.42 -30.89 44.91
CA GLY A 493 -10.95 -31.11 46.25
C GLY A 493 -11.32 -29.79 46.95
N GLU A 494 -11.62 -29.85 48.24
CA GLU A 494 -12.01 -28.66 49.04
C GLU A 494 -10.91 -27.59 49.10
N GLU A 495 -9.66 -28.03 49.18
CA GLU A 495 -8.44 -27.19 49.20
C GLU A 495 -8.01 -26.68 47.81
N GLY A 496 -8.71 -27.08 46.73
CA GLY A 496 -8.43 -26.66 45.36
C GLY A 496 -7.83 -27.76 44.49
N LEU A 497 -7.01 -27.36 43.52
CA LEU A 497 -6.40 -28.26 42.53
C LEU A 497 -5.18 -28.97 43.12
N LYS A 498 -5.14 -30.30 42.98
CA LYS A 498 -4.00 -31.14 43.36
C LYS A 498 -3.48 -31.92 42.17
N TRP A 499 -2.20 -31.77 41.86
CA TRP A 499 -1.57 -32.50 40.77
C TRP A 499 -1.36 -33.98 41.11
N LEU A 500 -1.63 -34.85 40.13
CA LEU A 500 -1.37 -36.29 40.20
C LEU A 500 -0.12 -36.68 39.38
N GLY A 501 0.37 -35.77 38.52
CA GLY A 501 1.53 -35.98 37.66
C GLY A 501 1.17 -36.58 36.30
N GLU A 502 2.12 -37.26 35.67
CA GLU A 502 1.89 -37.97 34.41
C GLU A 502 0.84 -39.09 34.57
N TYR A 503 -0.05 -39.18 33.59
CA TYR A 503 -1.19 -40.08 33.61
C TYR A 503 -1.22 -40.93 32.34
N ASP A 504 -1.23 -42.26 32.49
CA ASP A 504 -1.23 -43.18 31.36
C ASP A 504 -2.68 -43.46 30.95
N ILE A 505 -3.16 -42.69 29.97
CA ILE A 505 -4.45 -42.88 29.34
C ILE A 505 -4.37 -42.50 27.86
N SER A 506 -4.92 -43.34 26.99
CA SER A 506 -5.05 -42.99 25.57
C SER A 506 -6.23 -42.02 25.38
N ILE A 507 -6.16 -41.17 24.35
CA ILE A 507 -7.26 -40.24 24.02
C ILE A 507 -8.54 -41.03 23.70
N GLU A 508 -8.42 -42.16 23.02
CA GLU A 508 -9.53 -43.06 22.69
C GLU A 508 -10.17 -43.64 23.95
N ASP A 509 -9.36 -44.09 24.91
CA ASP A 509 -9.87 -44.63 26.18
C ASP A 509 -10.51 -43.54 27.05
N LEU A 510 -9.98 -42.31 27.03
CA LEU A 510 -10.58 -41.15 27.69
C LEU A 510 -11.94 -40.79 27.10
N LEU A 511 -12.05 -40.77 25.76
CA LEU A 511 -13.31 -40.51 25.04
C LEU A 511 -14.32 -41.65 25.19
N MET A 512 -13.86 -42.90 25.33
CA MET A 512 -14.69 -44.07 25.64
C MET A 512 -15.02 -44.19 27.14
N GLY A 513 -14.59 -43.23 27.96
CA GLY A 513 -14.87 -43.19 29.40
C GLY A 513 -14.27 -44.36 30.18
N LYS A 514 -13.08 -44.85 29.84
CA LYS A 514 -12.35 -45.86 30.63
C LYS A 514 -11.46 -45.19 31.68
N ALA A 515 -11.16 -45.91 32.77
CA ALA A 515 -10.21 -45.45 33.78
C ALA A 515 -8.77 -45.71 33.29
N GLY A 516 -7.93 -44.66 33.27
CA GLY A 516 -6.49 -44.79 33.08
C GLY A 516 -5.79 -45.12 34.40
N THR A 517 -4.47 -45.39 34.36
CA THR A 517 -3.68 -45.65 35.58
C THR A 517 -2.60 -44.58 35.74
N LYS A 518 -2.33 -44.15 36.99
CA LYS A 518 -1.23 -43.21 37.28
C LYS A 518 0.09 -43.86 36.84
N LYS A 519 0.85 -43.17 35.98
CA LYS A 519 2.15 -43.66 35.53
C LYS A 519 3.19 -43.33 36.60
N GLU A 520 3.86 -44.35 37.10
CA GLU A 520 4.90 -44.17 38.11
C GLU A 520 6.08 -43.38 37.53
N THR A 521 6.41 -42.25 38.15
CA THR A 521 7.48 -41.35 37.69
C THR A 521 8.84 -42.03 37.70
N LYS A 522 9.79 -41.56 36.90
CA LYS A 522 11.18 -42.09 36.95
C LYS A 522 11.81 -41.96 38.34
N LEU A 523 11.40 -40.96 39.11
CA LEU A 523 11.84 -40.75 40.50
C LEU A 523 11.20 -41.79 41.44
N GLU A 524 9.89 -42.02 41.36
CA GLU A 524 9.18 -43.05 42.16
C GLU A 524 9.72 -44.46 41.84
N LYS A 525 9.96 -44.76 40.55
CA LYS A 525 10.62 -46.01 40.13
C LYS A 525 12.02 -46.16 40.72
N ALA A 526 12.80 -45.08 40.74
CA ALA A 526 14.12 -45.08 41.34
C ALA A 526 14.06 -45.31 42.85
N GLN A 527 13.11 -44.68 43.55
CA GLN A 527 12.92 -44.89 44.99
C GLN A 527 12.55 -46.34 45.30
N LYS A 528 11.56 -46.91 44.58
CA LYS A 528 11.17 -48.31 44.76
C LYS A 528 12.34 -49.25 44.50
N LEU A 529 13.09 -49.03 43.42
CA LEU A 529 14.24 -49.88 43.08
C LEU A 529 15.35 -49.79 44.14
N ILE A 530 15.67 -48.59 44.66
CA ILE A 530 16.63 -48.42 45.76
C ILE A 530 16.18 -49.21 46.99
N LEU A 531 14.91 -49.07 47.39
CA LEU A 531 14.36 -49.77 48.55
C LEU A 531 14.38 -51.29 48.33
N GLU A 532 14.02 -51.78 47.14
CA GLU A 532 14.00 -53.20 46.80
C GLU A 532 15.42 -53.81 46.83
N LEU A 533 16.39 -53.14 46.20
CA LEU A 533 17.78 -53.58 46.15
C LEU A 533 18.40 -53.65 47.56
N LEU A 534 18.17 -52.63 48.39
CA LEU A 534 18.69 -52.58 49.76
C LEU A 534 17.95 -53.53 50.70
N THR A 535 16.67 -53.83 50.46
CA THR A 535 15.95 -54.88 51.20
C THR A 535 16.54 -56.26 50.91
N LYS A 536 16.88 -56.54 49.64
CA LYS A 536 17.45 -57.83 49.23
C LYS A 536 18.91 -58.01 49.65
N ARG A 537 19.75 -56.97 49.50
CA ARG A 537 21.20 -57.06 49.71
C ARG A 537 21.67 -56.55 51.08
N LYS A 538 20.79 -55.96 51.89
CA LYS A 538 21.02 -55.34 53.22
C LYS A 538 21.98 -54.14 53.21
N VAL A 539 23.17 -54.27 52.64
CA VAL A 539 24.19 -53.22 52.52
C VAL A 539 24.80 -53.28 51.12
N MET A 540 24.96 -52.13 50.46
CA MET A 540 25.57 -52.03 49.12
C MET A 540 26.62 -50.92 49.08
N CYS A 541 27.64 -51.05 48.22
CA CYS A 541 28.52 -49.93 47.91
C CYS A 541 27.74 -48.88 47.09
N LEU A 542 28.05 -47.60 47.30
CA LEU A 542 27.35 -46.53 46.61
C LEU A 542 27.57 -46.55 45.09
N GLU A 543 28.79 -46.87 44.65
CA GLU A 543 29.11 -47.02 43.22
C GLU A 543 28.32 -48.18 42.59
N GLU A 544 28.16 -49.29 43.31
CA GLU A 544 27.39 -50.45 42.86
C GLU A 544 25.90 -50.13 42.77
N LEU A 545 25.35 -49.40 43.75
CA LEU A 545 23.97 -48.93 43.69
C LEU A 545 23.76 -47.99 42.50
N GLU A 546 24.67 -47.05 42.25
CA GLU A 546 24.59 -46.15 41.10
C GLU A 546 24.69 -46.90 39.77
N ALA A 547 25.55 -47.92 39.67
CA ALA A 547 25.67 -48.76 38.48
C ALA A 547 24.39 -49.60 38.21
N GLU A 548 23.79 -50.18 39.25
CA GLU A 548 22.52 -50.93 39.13
C GLU A 548 21.37 -50.00 38.71
N LEU A 549 21.26 -48.81 39.30
CA LEU A 549 20.26 -47.82 38.88
C LEU A 549 20.44 -47.44 37.40
N LEU A 550 21.68 -47.26 36.96
CA LEU A 550 21.99 -46.95 35.57
C LEU A 550 21.64 -48.11 34.61
N ALA A 551 21.87 -49.36 35.03
CA ALA A 551 21.47 -50.56 34.27
C ALA A 551 19.95 -50.66 34.08
N TYR A 552 19.17 -50.17 35.04
CA TYR A 552 17.70 -50.04 34.96
C TYR A 552 17.23 -48.74 34.27
N GLY A 553 18.15 -47.99 33.63
CA GLY A 553 17.83 -46.80 32.86
C GLY A 553 17.55 -45.54 33.70
N ILE A 554 17.96 -45.52 34.97
CA ILE A 554 17.83 -44.37 35.87
C ILE A 554 19.13 -43.54 35.83
N SER A 555 19.03 -42.27 35.48
CA SER A 555 20.19 -41.37 35.42
C SER A 555 20.81 -41.13 36.80
N SER A 556 22.12 -40.83 36.85
CA SER A 556 22.83 -40.53 38.10
C SER A 556 22.20 -39.35 38.87
N ARG A 557 21.64 -38.37 38.15
CA ARG A 557 20.90 -37.24 38.76
C ARG A 557 19.62 -37.72 39.44
N THR A 558 18.78 -38.46 38.72
CA THR A 558 17.52 -39.02 39.27
C THR A 558 17.79 -39.98 40.43
N GLY A 559 18.84 -40.80 40.37
CA GLY A 559 19.23 -41.70 41.46
C GLY A 559 19.75 -40.95 42.69
N ARG A 560 20.38 -39.79 42.52
CA ARG A 560 20.77 -38.90 43.62
C ARG A 560 19.56 -38.21 44.26
N ASP A 561 18.66 -37.68 43.44
CA ASP A 561 17.44 -37.01 43.91
C ASP A 561 16.51 -38.00 44.65
N ALA A 562 16.40 -39.24 44.16
CA ALA A 562 15.65 -40.30 44.82
C ALA A 562 16.23 -40.66 46.20
N ARG A 563 17.55 -40.80 46.31
CA ARG A 563 18.23 -41.04 47.60
C ARG A 563 18.08 -39.86 48.56
N LYS A 564 18.09 -38.63 48.05
CA LYS A 564 17.86 -37.43 48.86
C LYS A 564 16.44 -37.42 49.45
N GLN A 565 15.42 -37.80 48.69
CA GLN A 565 14.06 -37.94 49.22
C GLN A 565 13.89 -39.11 50.20
N LEU A 566 14.77 -40.11 50.13
CA LEU A 566 14.81 -41.25 51.05
C LEU A 566 15.82 -41.06 52.20
N GLU A 567 16.34 -39.84 52.42
CA GLU A 567 17.41 -39.60 53.40
C GLU A 567 17.06 -40.07 54.82
N ASN A 568 15.78 -39.96 55.21
CA ASN A 568 15.29 -40.41 56.52
C ASN A 568 15.14 -41.94 56.65
N ARG A 569 15.38 -42.68 55.56
CA ARG A 569 15.24 -44.15 55.49
C ARG A 569 16.55 -44.85 55.15
N LEU A 570 17.61 -44.10 54.86
CA LEU A 570 18.90 -44.61 54.39
C LEU A 570 20.01 -44.23 55.36
N SER A 571 20.83 -45.20 55.76
CA SER A 571 22.07 -44.96 56.49
C SER A 571 23.26 -45.05 55.52
N TYR A 572 24.27 -44.19 55.75
CA TYR A 572 25.50 -44.18 54.98
C TYR A 572 26.69 -44.41 55.91
N ASP A 573 27.58 -45.31 55.53
CA ASP A 573 28.78 -45.64 56.30
C ASP A 573 29.98 -45.84 55.35
N TRP A 574 31.14 -46.22 55.91
CA TRP A 574 32.36 -46.51 55.17
C TRP A 574 32.88 -47.89 55.52
N CYS A 575 33.02 -48.75 54.51
CA CYS A 575 33.63 -50.07 54.66
C CYS A 575 34.77 -50.22 53.66
N GLN A 576 35.97 -50.58 54.13
CA GLN A 576 37.16 -50.79 53.30
C GLN A 576 37.46 -49.63 52.31
N GLY A 577 37.28 -48.38 52.75
CA GLY A 577 37.56 -47.19 51.95
C GLY A 577 36.51 -46.84 50.89
N ARG A 578 35.38 -47.56 50.85
CA ARG A 578 34.24 -47.27 49.97
C ARG A 578 33.02 -46.85 50.77
N LYS A 579 32.26 -45.89 50.23
CA LYS A 579 31.02 -45.42 50.84
C LYS A 579 29.91 -46.45 50.63
N THR A 580 29.27 -46.89 51.70
CA THR A 580 28.17 -47.86 51.66
C THR A 580 26.84 -47.18 52.00
N VAL A 581 25.74 -47.83 51.59
CA VAL A 581 24.37 -47.41 51.88
C VAL A 581 23.53 -48.62 52.28
N ALA A 582 22.69 -48.45 53.29
CA ALA A 582 21.79 -49.47 53.82
C ALA A 582 20.45 -48.85 54.21
N LEU A 583 19.43 -49.69 54.41
CA LEU A 583 18.17 -49.25 55.03
C LEU A 583 18.37 -49.08 56.53
N ILE A 584 17.84 -48.00 57.09
CA ILE A 584 17.71 -47.86 58.54
C ILE A 584 16.70 -48.91 58.99
N THR A 585 17.14 -49.92 59.73
CA THR A 585 16.25 -50.88 60.38
C THR A 585 15.59 -50.20 61.57
N GLU A 586 14.26 -50.25 61.65
CA GLU A 586 13.52 -49.96 62.89
C GLU A 586 13.90 -50.93 64.01
#